data_AF-A0A376U1X0-F1
#
_entry.id   AF-A0A376U1X0-F1
#
_cell.length_a   1.000
_cell.length_b   1.000
_cell.length_c   1.000
_cell.angle_alpha   90.00
_cell.angle_beta   90.00
_cell.angle_gamma   90.00
#
_symmetry.space_group_name_H-M   'P 1'
#
loop_
_entity.id
_entity.type
_entity.pdbx_description
1 polymer ?
#
loop_
_entity_poly.entity_id
_entity_poly.type
_entity_poly.pdbx_seq_one_letter_code
_entity_poly.pdbx_strand_id
1 'polypeptide(L)'
;MEDAGALPIEVDVSNLNMGDVIDVYPYKGEVRNHETGELLATFELKTDVLIDEVRAGGRIPLIIGRGLTTKAREALGLPHSDVFRQAKDVAESDRGFSLAQKW
;
A
#
# COMPACT_ATOMS: atom_id res chain seq x y z
N MET A 1 -9.20 -7.69 3.11
CA MET A 1 -8.03 -7.95 3.97
C MET A 1 -7.36 -6.63 4.36
N GLU A 2 -7.14 -5.73 3.40
CA GLU A 2 -6.58 -4.37 3.58
C GLU A 2 -7.39 -3.51 4.58
N ASP A 3 -8.72 -3.61 4.55
CA ASP A 3 -9.59 -2.85 5.46
C ASP A 3 -9.39 -3.22 6.95
N ALA A 4 -8.85 -4.42 7.22
CA ALA A 4 -8.61 -4.93 8.56
C ALA A 4 -7.15 -4.74 9.04
N GLY A 5 -6.32 -4.02 8.28
CA GLY A 5 -4.94 -3.67 8.68
C GLY A 5 -3.88 -4.71 8.35
N ALA A 6 -4.22 -5.77 7.62
CA ALA A 6 -3.21 -6.70 7.11
C ALA A 6 -2.55 -6.17 5.83
N LEU A 7 -1.34 -6.65 5.53
CA LEU A 7 -0.60 -6.34 4.31
C LEU A 7 -0.74 -7.50 3.30
N PRO A 8 -1.70 -7.46 2.36
CA PRO A 8 -1.74 -8.46 1.29
C PRO A 8 -0.61 -8.21 0.28
N ILE A 9 0.03 -9.28 -0.14
CA ILE A 9 1.14 -9.26 -1.11
C ILE A 9 0.87 -10.35 -2.15
N GLU A 10 0.90 -9.97 -3.41
CA GLU A 10 0.91 -10.92 -4.53
C GLU A 10 2.38 -11.24 -4.86
N VAL A 11 2.79 -12.49 -4.67
CA VAL A 11 4.18 -12.95 -4.83
C VAL A 11 4.20 -14.40 -5.29
N ASP A 12 5.26 -14.81 -6.01
CA ASP A 12 5.49 -16.22 -6.32
C ASP A 12 5.77 -17.00 -5.02
N VAL A 13 5.00 -18.06 -4.79
CA VAL A 13 5.09 -18.90 -3.58
C VAL A 13 5.72 -20.26 -3.84
N SER A 14 6.26 -20.51 -5.03
CA SER A 14 6.76 -21.82 -5.44
C SER A 14 7.94 -22.29 -4.59
N ASN A 15 8.73 -21.33 -4.09
CA ASN A 15 9.89 -21.57 -3.23
C ASN A 15 9.59 -21.39 -1.73
N LEU A 16 8.32 -21.23 -1.36
CA LEU A 16 7.90 -21.06 0.04
C LEU A 16 7.26 -22.34 0.56
N ASN A 17 7.98 -23.03 1.45
CA ASN A 17 7.53 -24.29 2.02
C ASN A 17 6.95 -24.11 3.42
N MET A 18 6.16 -25.09 3.84
CA MET A 18 5.58 -25.11 5.18
C MET A 18 6.68 -25.21 6.25
N GLY A 19 6.70 -24.25 7.17
CA GLY A 19 7.70 -24.18 8.25
C GLY A 19 8.91 -23.30 7.95
N ASP A 20 9.02 -22.75 6.73
CA ASP A 20 10.09 -21.83 6.39
C ASP A 20 9.98 -20.53 7.19
N VAL A 21 11.12 -20.05 7.70
CA VAL A 21 11.23 -18.71 8.29
C VAL A 21 11.77 -17.78 7.21
N ILE A 22 10.97 -16.76 6.89
CA ILE A 22 11.25 -15.82 5.80
C ILE A 22 11.27 -14.39 6.31
N ASP A 23 12.10 -13.58 5.68
CA ASP A 23 12.14 -12.13 5.85
C ASP A 23 11.42 -11.47 4.68
N VAL A 24 10.39 -10.68 5.00
CA VAL A 24 9.69 -9.85 4.02
C VAL A 24 10.17 -8.41 4.18
N TYR A 25 10.61 -7.80 3.07
CA TYR A 25 11.06 -6.41 3.03
C TYR A 25 10.07 -5.55 2.22
N PRO A 26 9.01 -4.98 2.83
CA PRO A 26 7.92 -4.31 2.11
C PRO A 26 8.36 -3.14 1.24
N TYR A 27 9.40 -2.41 1.67
CA TYR A 27 9.94 -1.26 0.94
C TYR A 27 10.89 -1.64 -0.19
N LYS A 28 11.51 -2.82 -0.11
CA LYS A 28 12.40 -3.33 -1.16
C LYS A 28 11.65 -4.22 -2.16
N GLY A 29 10.49 -4.75 -1.77
CA GLY A 29 9.75 -5.70 -2.59
C GLY A 29 10.44 -7.07 -2.66
N GLU A 30 11.08 -7.51 -1.58
CA GLU A 30 11.87 -8.74 -1.56
C GLU A 30 11.38 -9.69 -0.45
N VAL A 31 11.36 -10.98 -0.75
CA VAL A 31 11.23 -12.07 0.21
C VAL A 31 12.53 -12.85 0.22
N ARG A 32 13.13 -13.01 1.40
CA ARG A 32 14.40 -13.71 1.58
C ARG A 32 14.27 -14.84 2.60
N ASN A 33 15.08 -15.88 2.45
CA ASN A 33 15.22 -16.89 3.48
C ASN A 33 15.93 -16.28 4.69
N HIS A 34 15.40 -16.48 5.90
CA HIS A 34 15.93 -15.87 7.12
C HIS A 34 17.31 -16.43 7.51
N GLU A 35 17.57 -17.71 7.24
CA GLU A 35 18.82 -18.37 7.63
C GLU A 35 19.95 -18.14 6.63
N THR A 36 19.63 -18.20 5.33
CA THR A 36 20.64 -18.11 4.25
C THR A 36 20.77 -16.70 3.65
N GLY A 37 19.76 -15.84 3.82
CA GLY A 37 19.68 -14.54 3.18
C GLY A 37 19.42 -14.58 1.67
N GLU A 38 19.16 -15.77 1.12
CA GLU A 38 18.88 -16.00 -0.30
C GLU A 38 17.57 -15.31 -0.72
N LEU A 39 17.55 -14.71 -1.91
CA LEU A 39 16.37 -14.08 -2.49
C LEU A 39 15.43 -15.16 -3.03
N LEU A 40 14.29 -15.36 -2.36
CA LEU A 40 13.30 -16.38 -2.71
C LEU A 40 12.32 -15.88 -3.78
N ALA A 41 11.89 -14.63 -3.65
CA ALA A 41 10.97 -13.98 -4.57
C ALA A 41 11.06 -12.44 -4.47
N THR A 42 10.62 -11.76 -5.52
CA THR A 42 10.40 -10.32 -5.55
C THR A 42 8.93 -10.03 -5.79
N PHE A 43 8.42 -8.94 -5.22
CA PHE A 43 7.04 -8.50 -5.36
C PHE A 43 6.94 -6.98 -5.48
N GLU A 44 5.82 -6.52 -6.03
CA GLU A 44 5.48 -5.10 -6.05
C GLU A 44 4.17 -4.90 -5.28
N LEU A 45 4.13 -3.85 -4.43
CA LEU A 45 2.89 -3.48 -3.78
C LEU A 45 1.96 -2.82 -4.79
N LYS A 46 0.69 -3.24 -4.80
CA LYS A 46 -0.35 -2.70 -5.68
C LYS A 46 -0.46 -1.16 -5.61
N THR A 47 -0.21 -0.60 -4.43
CA THR A 47 -0.18 0.84 -4.21
C THR A 47 0.72 1.18 -3.02
N ASP A 48 1.46 2.28 -3.11
CA ASP A 48 2.31 2.76 -2.02
C ASP A 48 1.49 3.17 -0.79
N VAL A 49 0.19 3.47 -0.99
CA VAL A 49 -0.76 3.81 0.09
C VAL A 49 -0.98 2.64 1.05
N LEU A 50 -0.79 1.38 0.61
CA LEU A 50 -0.93 0.19 1.48
C LEU A 50 -0.08 0.27 2.74
N ILE A 51 1.10 0.89 2.64
CA ILE A 51 2.01 1.04 3.78
C ILE A 51 1.40 1.96 4.86
N ASP A 52 0.70 3.02 4.44
CA ASP A 52 -0.03 3.90 5.34
C ASP A 52 -1.26 3.22 5.93
N GLU A 53 -1.94 2.37 5.14
CA GLU A 53 -3.12 1.62 5.59
C GLU A 53 -2.75 0.67 6.72
N VAL A 54 -1.67 -0.12 6.55
CA VAL A 54 -1.19 -1.03 7.59
C VAL A 54 -0.77 -0.28 8.84
N ARG A 55 -0.05 0.84 8.69
CA ARG A 55 0.34 1.69 9.82
C ARG A 55 -0.86 2.25 10.58
N ALA A 56 -1.93 2.58 9.87
CA ALA A 56 -3.18 3.08 10.46
C ALA A 56 -4.06 1.97 11.07
N GLY A 57 -3.66 0.70 10.96
CA GLY A 57 -4.48 -0.43 11.41
C GLY A 57 -5.64 -0.76 10.46
N GLY A 58 -5.54 -0.34 9.20
CA GLY A 58 -6.50 -0.61 8.13
C GLY A 58 -6.78 0.61 7.26
N ARG A 59 -7.32 0.35 6.07
CA ARG A 59 -7.76 1.39 5.13
C ARG A 59 -8.82 2.32 5.72
N ILE A 60 -9.84 1.78 6.38
CA ILE A 60 -10.94 2.58 6.94
C ILE A 60 -10.43 3.58 7.99
N PRO A 61 -9.65 3.15 9.01
CA PRO A 61 -9.00 4.07 9.95
C PRO A 61 -8.15 5.14 9.26
N LEU A 62 -7.39 4.79 8.22
CA LEU A 62 -6.56 5.74 7.47
C LEU A 62 -7.42 6.84 6.83
N ILE A 63 -8.49 6.47 6.12
CA ILE A 63 -9.36 7.42 5.42
C ILE A 63 -9.99 8.40 6.42
N ILE A 64 -10.50 7.90 7.55
CA ILE A 64 -11.12 8.73 8.59
C ILE A 64 -10.09 9.67 9.22
N GLY A 65 -8.92 9.15 9.62
CA GLY A 65 -7.86 9.94 10.25
C GLY A 65 -7.26 10.99 9.31
N ARG A 66 -7.07 10.63 8.04
CA ARG A 66 -6.62 11.56 6.99
C ARG A 66 -7.65 12.66 6.77
N GLY A 67 -8.94 12.32 6.64
CA GLY A 67 -10.03 13.28 6.49
C GLY A 67 -10.16 14.25 7.67
N LEU A 68 -10.01 13.75 8.90
CA LEU A 68 -9.98 14.59 10.10
C LEU A 68 -8.80 15.56 10.08
N THR A 69 -7.61 15.08 9.70
CA THR A 69 -6.41 15.91 9.60
C THR A 69 -6.58 17.01 8.56
N THR A 70 -7.14 16.70 7.39
CA THR A 70 -7.41 17.69 6.34
C THR A 70 -8.35 18.79 6.85
N LYS A 71 -9.50 18.42 7.44
CA LYS A 71 -10.46 19.39 8.00
C LYS A 71 -9.85 20.28 9.07
N ALA A 72 -9.02 19.71 9.95
CA ALA A 72 -8.34 20.48 10.99
C ALA A 72 -7.35 21.49 10.40
N ARG A 73 -6.59 21.11 9.37
CA ARG A 73 -5.64 22.00 8.70
C ARG A 73 -6.32 23.12 7.94
N GLU A 74 -7.42 22.82 7.25
CA GLU A 74 -8.26 23.84 6.58
C GLU A 74 -8.77 24.88 7.57
N ALA A 75 -9.31 24.45 8.71
CA ALA A 75 -9.78 25.35 9.77
C ALA A 75 -8.65 26.21 10.37
N LEU A 76 -7.42 25.70 10.38
CA LEU A 76 -6.23 26.42 10.84
C LEU A 76 -5.54 27.26 9.75
N GLY A 77 -6.07 27.25 8.52
CA GLY A 77 -5.45 27.97 7.39
C GLY A 77 -4.08 27.40 6.96
N LEU A 78 -3.81 26.12 7.27
CA LEU A 78 -2.56 25.46 6.94
C LEU A 78 -2.62 24.81 5.55
N PRO A 79 -1.49 24.69 4.84
CA PRO A 79 -1.43 24.01 3.55
C PRO A 79 -1.73 22.50 3.67
N HIS A 80 -2.00 21.83 2.56
CA HIS A 80 -2.24 20.38 2.53
C HIS A 80 -1.10 19.59 3.19
N SER A 81 -1.43 18.45 3.81
CA SER A 81 -0.45 17.61 4.50
C SER A 81 0.39 16.82 3.50
N ASP A 82 1.71 16.82 3.67
CA ASP A 82 2.70 16.01 2.95
C ASP A 82 3.05 14.70 3.69
N VAL A 83 2.47 14.49 4.88
CA VAL A 83 2.76 13.34 5.75
C VAL A 83 2.23 12.01 5.18
N PHE A 84 1.13 12.06 4.42
CA PHE A 84 0.47 10.88 3.90
C PHE A 84 0.87 10.61 2.45
N ARG A 85 1.09 9.34 2.12
CA ARG A 85 1.30 8.91 0.73
C ARG A 85 0.05 9.19 -0.09
N GLN A 86 0.27 9.79 -1.26
CA GLN A 86 -0.77 10.07 -2.23
C GLN A 86 -0.90 8.90 -3.21
N ALA A 87 -2.09 8.75 -3.78
CA ALA A 87 -2.29 7.82 -4.88
C ALA A 87 -1.46 8.27 -6.08
N LYS A 88 -0.92 7.32 -6.85
CA LYS A 88 -0.21 7.65 -8.09
C LYS A 88 -1.19 8.31 -9.07
N ASP A 89 -0.77 9.40 -9.69
CA ASP A 89 -1.56 10.07 -10.71
C ASP A 89 -1.75 9.16 -11.93
N VAL A 90 -2.95 9.22 -12.52
CA VAL A 90 -3.22 8.53 -13.77
C VAL A 90 -2.55 9.31 -14.90
N ALA A 91 -1.78 8.62 -15.74
CA ALA A 91 -1.16 9.24 -16.91
C ALA A 91 -2.22 9.88 -17.82
N GLU A 92 -1.89 11.03 -18.43
CA GLU A 92 -2.77 11.68 -19.40
C GLU A 92 -3.10 10.69 -20.54
N SER A 93 -4.39 10.62 -20.89
CA SER A 93 -4.90 9.71 -21.91
C SER A 93 -5.94 10.40 -22.76
N ASP A 94 -5.70 10.41 -24.07
CA ASP A 94 -6.64 10.92 -25.08
C ASP A 94 -7.75 9.90 -25.43
N ARG A 95 -7.76 8.72 -24.78
CA ARG A 95 -8.75 7.67 -25.01
C ARG A 95 -10.03 7.94 -24.23
N GLY A 96 -11.18 7.64 -24.84
CA GLY A 96 -12.49 7.73 -24.19
C GLY A 96 -12.68 6.71 -23.07
N PHE A 97 -13.68 6.95 -22.22
CA PHE A 97 -13.99 6.08 -21.07
C PHE A 97 -14.90 4.90 -21.45
N SER A 98 -14.63 3.73 -20.87
CA SER A 98 -15.54 2.57 -20.90
C SER A 98 -16.80 2.85 -20.06
N LEU A 99 -17.83 2.00 -20.19
CA LEU A 99 -19.04 2.14 -19.37
C LEU A 99 -18.70 2.03 -17.87
N ALA A 100 -17.90 1.06 -17.46
CA ALA A 100 -17.50 0.87 -16.05
C ALA A 100 -16.64 2.02 -15.48
N GLN A 101 -16.01 2.83 -16.34
CA GLN A 101 -15.26 4.02 -15.90
C GLN A 101 -16.14 5.27 -15.77
N LYS A 102 -17.33 5.26 -16.37
CA LYS A 102 -18.29 6.39 -16.33
C LYS A 102 -19.27 6.30 -15.15
N TRP A 103 -19.49 5.10 -14.63
CA TRP A 103 -20.42 4.80 -13.53
C TRP A 103 -19.65 4.54 -12.25
#